data_AF-A0A3B3CNI0-F1
#
_entry.id   AF-A0A3B3CNI0-F1
#
_cell.length_a   1.000
_cell.length_b   1.000
_cell.length_c   1.000
_cell.angle_alpha   90.00
_cell.angle_beta   90.00
_cell.angle_gamma   90.00
#
_symmetry.space_group_name_H-M   'P 1'
#
loop_
_entity.id
_entity.type
_entity.pdbx_description
1 polymer ?
#
loop_
_entity_poly.entity_id
_entity_poly.type
_entity_poly.pdbx_seq_one_letter_code
_entity_poly.pdbx_strand_id
1 'polypeptide(L)'
;MASQPAALLCQMFEFVFWVTLSECPSPFSKNSFKTLGDVSRDGKTRRRFEERHPHLRAGVEILSRYEDSWFLLHKRSQESAQAAEAVDGDVVVLSAHWEKRRAALIQLQEQLHSLPDFVREFDAITAKIAHLEGDFEEMESRLVYLETLCCQCDQQTVKNQHMNQLEIYKKKKRKEVELLEVDLNLEHAQRVAELERAMQQKLRERQKVYEEAFNQDIEEYLSTGHLQHADPAGADACVLDQMTVTNVSDQEALDDFLNSTSDTSAGTSLTSGPDLRSSCSESLNQDSPTSRDQSKEAVWEQEEVTSEESDAQLVQSDEEDVQLDTSLIGLRDVCAAGGSEDSDSAEAPPPHSQH
;
A
#
# COMPACT_ATOMS: atom_id res chain seq x y z
N MET A 1 -26.37 -41.92 28.80
CA MET A 1 -27.19 -42.90 29.55
C MET A 1 -28.57 -42.30 29.76
N ALA A 2 -29.55 -42.57 28.88
CA ALA A 2 -30.81 -41.80 28.83
C ALA A 2 -32.04 -42.63 28.43
N SER A 3 -32.07 -43.93 28.77
CA SER A 3 -33.16 -44.86 28.37
C SER A 3 -33.76 -45.63 29.56
N GLN A 4 -34.03 -44.91 30.65
CA GLN A 4 -34.72 -45.43 31.84
C GLN A 4 -36.09 -44.78 32.15
N PRO A 5 -36.35 -43.46 31.94
CA PRO A 5 -37.64 -42.89 32.35
C PRO A 5 -38.82 -43.40 31.52
N ALA A 6 -38.62 -43.66 30.22
CA ALA A 6 -39.67 -44.20 29.34
C ALA A 6 -40.12 -45.61 29.76
N ALA A 7 -39.19 -46.48 30.16
CA ALA A 7 -39.50 -47.84 30.60
C ALA A 7 -40.37 -47.87 31.86
N LEU A 8 -40.10 -46.98 32.82
CA LEU A 8 -40.89 -46.86 34.05
C LEU A 8 -42.30 -46.30 33.77
N LEU A 9 -42.45 -45.37 32.83
CA LEU A 9 -43.77 -44.87 32.43
C LEU A 9 -44.61 -45.94 31.72
N CYS A 10 -44.02 -46.76 30.85
CA CYS A 10 -44.72 -47.91 30.27
C CYS A 10 -45.15 -48.92 31.35
N GLN A 11 -44.28 -49.24 32.31
CA GLN A 11 -44.64 -50.15 33.42
C GLN A 11 -45.74 -49.60 34.33
N MET A 12 -45.79 -48.28 34.56
CA MET A 12 -46.88 -47.63 35.29
C MET A 12 -48.22 -47.76 34.55
N PHE A 13 -48.26 -47.50 33.24
CA PHE A 13 -49.48 -47.63 32.44
C PHE A 13 -49.96 -49.08 32.33
N GLU A 14 -49.05 -50.04 32.09
CA GLU A 14 -49.36 -51.47 32.10
C GLU A 14 -49.93 -51.91 33.45
N PHE A 15 -49.37 -51.45 34.58
CA PHE A 15 -49.86 -51.81 35.90
C PHE A 15 -51.27 -51.27 36.18
N VAL A 16 -51.55 -50.01 35.82
CA VAL A 16 -52.89 -49.42 35.96
C VAL A 16 -53.91 -50.11 35.03
N PHE A 17 -53.52 -50.43 33.80
CA PHE A 17 -54.36 -51.17 32.85
C PHE A 17 -54.65 -52.60 33.33
N TRP A 18 -53.66 -53.29 33.90
CA TRP A 18 -53.83 -54.65 34.42
C TRP A 18 -54.72 -54.70 35.67
N VAL A 19 -54.56 -53.75 36.60
CA VAL A 19 -55.43 -53.62 37.78
C VAL A 19 -56.87 -53.32 37.36
N THR A 20 -57.10 -52.39 36.41
CA THR A 20 -58.45 -52.03 35.95
C THR A 20 -59.13 -53.14 35.14
N LEU A 21 -58.40 -53.95 34.38
CA LEU A 21 -58.96 -55.15 33.74
C LEU A 21 -59.27 -56.28 34.74
N SER A 22 -58.48 -56.42 35.81
CA SER A 22 -58.61 -57.54 36.76
C SER A 22 -59.86 -57.50 37.64
N GLU A 23 -60.56 -56.36 37.73
CA GLU A 23 -61.80 -56.22 38.51
C GLU A 23 -63.08 -56.17 37.65
N CYS A 24 -63.02 -56.52 36.36
CA CYS A 24 -64.19 -56.61 35.48
C CYS A 24 -64.87 -58.00 35.51
N PRO A 25 -66.10 -58.17 36.06
CA PRO A 25 -66.92 -59.33 35.77
C PRO A 25 -67.39 -59.27 34.31
N SER A 26 -67.34 -60.40 33.59
CA SER A 26 -67.70 -60.44 32.17
C SER A 26 -69.18 -60.08 31.91
N PRO A 27 -69.50 -59.44 30.77
CA PRO A 27 -70.85 -58.95 30.49
C PRO A 27 -71.81 -60.10 30.20
N PHE A 28 -72.66 -60.43 31.18
CA PHE A 28 -73.71 -61.42 30.97
C PHE A 28 -74.78 -60.89 29.99
N SER A 29 -75.10 -61.72 29.00
CA SER A 29 -75.95 -61.36 27.85
C SER A 29 -77.31 -60.79 28.25
N LYS A 30 -77.62 -59.57 27.79
CA LYS A 30 -78.96 -58.97 27.89
C LYS A 30 -79.93 -59.63 26.91
N ASN A 31 -80.41 -60.83 27.25
CA ASN A 31 -81.51 -61.47 26.54
C ASN A 31 -82.69 -61.77 27.48
N SER A 32 -83.86 -61.24 27.09
CA SER A 32 -85.21 -61.60 27.55
C SER A 32 -85.44 -61.82 29.06
N PHE A 33 -86.10 -60.86 29.69
CA PHE A 33 -87.36 -61.18 30.38
C PHE A 33 -88.43 -60.15 30.02
N LYS A 34 -89.61 -60.63 29.61
CA LYS A 34 -90.76 -59.80 29.23
C LYS A 34 -91.70 -59.71 30.43
N THR A 35 -92.20 -58.52 30.73
CA THR A 35 -93.16 -58.30 31.83
C THR A 35 -94.54 -58.87 31.48
N LEU A 36 -94.73 -60.17 31.65
CA LEU A 36 -96.04 -60.83 31.55
C LEU A 36 -96.81 -60.59 32.86
N GLY A 37 -97.73 -59.62 32.84
CA GLY A 37 -98.31 -59.05 34.06
C GLY A 37 -99.75 -58.55 33.95
N ASP A 38 -100.53 -59.00 32.96
CA ASP A 38 -101.98 -58.77 32.95
C ASP A 38 -102.73 -60.06 32.56
N VAL A 39 -103.35 -60.69 33.56
CA VAL A 39 -104.32 -61.79 33.39
C VAL A 39 -105.43 -61.63 34.43
N SER A 40 -106.57 -61.13 33.95
CA SER A 40 -107.95 -61.48 34.33
C SER A 40 -108.26 -61.76 35.81
N ARG A 41 -109.16 -60.94 36.39
CA ARG A 41 -109.93 -61.29 37.59
C ARG A 41 -111.43 -61.09 37.38
N ASP A 42 -112.11 -62.16 37.01
CA ASP A 42 -113.46 -62.45 37.51
C ASP A 42 -113.51 -63.91 37.99
N GLY A 43 -114.43 -64.24 38.90
CA GLY A 43 -114.56 -65.56 39.52
C GLY A 43 -114.56 -65.50 41.05
N LYS A 44 -115.76 -65.48 41.64
CA LYS A 44 -115.96 -65.61 43.10
C LYS A 44 -115.52 -66.99 43.61
N THR A 45 -114.72 -67.03 44.67
CA THR A 45 -114.78 -68.13 45.67
C THR A 45 -114.51 -67.59 47.08
N ARG A 46 -115.39 -67.94 48.03
CA ARG A 46 -115.32 -67.53 49.44
C ARG A 46 -115.10 -68.76 50.32
N ARG A 47 -113.87 -69.05 50.73
CA ARG A 47 -113.53 -69.80 51.97
C ARG A 47 -112.22 -69.28 52.56
N ARG A 48 -112.02 -69.53 53.86
CA ARG A 48 -110.95 -68.99 54.71
C ARG A 48 -109.55 -69.30 54.18
N PHE A 49 -108.65 -68.34 54.31
CA PHE A 49 -107.21 -68.58 54.43
C PHE A 49 -106.60 -67.64 55.50
N GLU A 50 -107.32 -67.52 56.63
CA GLU A 50 -107.05 -66.67 57.79
C GLU A 50 -105.86 -67.17 58.64
N GLU A 51 -104.83 -67.73 57.98
CA GLU A 51 -103.59 -68.21 58.61
C GLU A 51 -102.50 -68.45 57.53
N ARG A 52 -102.11 -67.39 56.80
CA ARG A 52 -101.15 -67.49 55.67
C ARG A 52 -99.75 -67.00 56.02
N HIS A 53 -99.12 -67.75 56.93
CA HIS A 53 -97.67 -67.86 57.17
C HIS A 53 -96.86 -66.58 57.45
N PRO A 54 -96.37 -66.36 58.70
CA PRO A 54 -95.32 -65.36 58.96
C PRO A 54 -94.02 -65.61 58.16
N HIS A 55 -93.78 -66.84 57.68
CA HIS A 55 -92.65 -67.16 56.80
C HIS A 55 -92.68 -66.44 55.45
N LEU A 56 -93.86 -66.10 54.90
CA LEU A 56 -93.95 -65.32 53.66
C LEU A 56 -93.47 -63.89 53.86
N ARG A 57 -93.76 -63.30 55.03
CA ARG A 57 -93.27 -61.98 55.43
C ARG A 57 -91.74 -61.98 55.54
N ALA A 58 -91.15 -62.98 56.21
CA ALA A 58 -89.70 -63.12 56.31
C ALA A 58 -89.04 -63.26 54.92
N GLY A 59 -89.66 -63.96 53.97
CA GLY A 59 -89.18 -64.05 52.58
C GLY A 59 -89.16 -62.69 51.87
N VAL A 60 -90.22 -61.88 52.03
CA VAL A 60 -90.27 -60.51 51.47
C VAL A 60 -89.24 -59.59 52.13
N GLU A 61 -89.06 -59.66 53.45
CA GLU A 61 -88.07 -58.87 54.18
C GLU A 61 -86.61 -59.24 53.78
N ILE A 62 -86.34 -60.52 53.45
CA ILE A 62 -85.05 -60.95 52.90
C ILE A 62 -84.83 -60.43 51.48
N LEU A 63 -85.84 -60.53 50.60
CA LEU A 63 -85.75 -60.04 49.22
C LEU A 63 -85.53 -58.53 49.18
N SER A 64 -86.29 -57.76 49.97
CA SER A 64 -86.10 -56.31 50.13
C SER A 64 -84.68 -55.96 50.56
N ARG A 65 -84.07 -56.69 51.51
CA ARG A 65 -82.67 -56.44 51.90
C ARG A 65 -81.66 -56.73 50.78
N TYR A 66 -81.90 -57.73 49.93
CA TYR A 66 -81.05 -57.97 48.77
C TYR A 66 -81.25 -56.90 47.69
N GLU A 67 -82.47 -56.43 47.47
CA GLU A 67 -82.80 -55.33 46.56
C GLU A 67 -82.13 -54.02 47.00
N ASP A 68 -82.29 -53.64 48.28
CA ASP A 68 -81.62 -52.48 48.89
C ASP A 68 -80.09 -52.55 48.76
N SER A 69 -79.51 -53.73 49.05
CA SER A 69 -78.06 -53.95 49.00
C SER A 69 -77.51 -53.91 47.58
N TRP A 70 -78.25 -54.48 46.62
CA TRP A 70 -77.91 -54.46 45.19
C TRP A 70 -78.00 -53.04 44.63
N PHE A 71 -79.06 -52.30 44.97
CA PHE A 71 -79.22 -50.90 44.59
C PHE A 71 -78.09 -50.03 45.16
N LEU A 72 -77.74 -50.18 46.44
CA LEU A 72 -76.64 -49.45 47.07
C LEU A 72 -75.28 -49.78 46.44
N LEU A 73 -75.03 -51.05 46.11
CA LEU A 73 -73.81 -51.48 45.42
C LEU A 73 -73.70 -50.87 44.02
N HIS A 74 -74.78 -50.90 43.23
CA HIS A 74 -74.81 -50.27 41.91
C HIS A 74 -74.68 -48.75 41.98
N LYS A 75 -75.32 -48.09 42.95
CA LYS A 75 -75.15 -46.64 43.18
C LYS A 75 -73.70 -46.30 43.49
N ARG A 76 -73.04 -47.03 44.40
CA ARG A 76 -71.63 -46.84 44.74
C ARG A 76 -70.69 -47.14 43.55
N SER A 77 -71.01 -48.15 42.75
CA SER A 77 -70.25 -48.48 41.52
C SER A 77 -70.37 -47.36 40.49
N GLN A 78 -71.55 -46.78 40.30
CA GLN A 78 -71.77 -45.62 39.43
C GLN A 78 -71.04 -44.37 39.94
N GLU A 79 -71.12 -44.07 41.24
CA GLU A 79 -70.37 -42.97 41.86
C GLU A 79 -68.85 -43.15 41.71
N SER A 80 -68.36 -44.38 41.85
CA SER A 80 -66.94 -44.71 41.65
C SER A 80 -66.50 -44.60 40.19
N ALA A 81 -67.38 -44.94 39.24
CA ALA A 81 -67.10 -44.77 37.81
C ALA A 81 -67.06 -43.29 37.40
N GLN A 82 -67.98 -42.47 37.92
CA GLN A 82 -67.99 -41.01 37.73
C GLN A 82 -66.76 -40.34 38.35
N ALA A 83 -66.30 -40.81 39.52
CA ALA A 83 -65.06 -40.35 40.13
C ALA A 83 -63.82 -40.73 39.29
N ALA A 84 -63.80 -41.93 38.70
CA ALA A 84 -62.73 -42.37 37.81
C ALA A 84 -62.71 -41.56 36.50
N GLU A 85 -63.87 -41.28 35.90
CA GLU A 85 -64.02 -40.43 34.70
C GLU A 85 -63.51 -39.00 34.94
N ALA A 86 -63.78 -38.42 36.11
CA ALA A 86 -63.23 -37.11 36.49
C ALA A 86 -61.71 -37.12 36.62
N VAL A 87 -61.14 -38.15 37.26
CA VAL A 87 -59.67 -38.30 37.42
C VAL A 87 -58.97 -38.56 36.08
N ASP A 88 -59.58 -39.34 35.17
CA ASP A 88 -59.06 -39.53 33.82
C ASP A 88 -59.03 -38.21 33.05
N GLY A 89 -60.08 -37.37 33.16
CA GLY A 89 -60.10 -36.02 32.61
C GLY A 89 -58.94 -35.14 33.12
N ASP A 90 -58.68 -35.14 34.42
CA ASP A 90 -57.53 -34.42 35.02
C ASP A 90 -56.19 -34.96 34.51
N VAL A 91 -56.04 -36.29 34.38
CA VAL A 91 -54.83 -36.94 33.83
C VAL A 91 -54.61 -36.57 32.36
N VAL A 92 -55.67 -36.54 31.54
CA VAL A 92 -55.61 -36.12 30.13
C VAL A 92 -55.17 -34.66 30.02
N VAL A 93 -55.77 -33.75 30.80
CA VAL A 93 -55.38 -32.32 30.83
C VAL A 93 -53.93 -32.14 31.28
N LEU A 94 -53.50 -32.87 32.32
CA LEU A 94 -52.13 -32.85 32.80
C LEU A 94 -51.14 -33.38 31.75
N SER A 95 -51.50 -34.44 31.01
CA SER A 95 -50.68 -35.00 29.93
C SER A 95 -50.47 -33.99 28.79
N ALA A 96 -51.53 -33.31 28.35
CA ALA A 96 -51.46 -32.28 27.31
C ALA A 96 -50.59 -31.08 27.74
N HIS A 97 -50.63 -30.71 29.02
CA HIS A 97 -49.77 -29.66 29.58
C HIS A 97 -48.29 -30.08 29.63
N TRP A 98 -47.99 -31.34 29.97
CA TRP A 98 -46.62 -31.87 29.90
C TRP A 98 -46.10 -31.98 28.46
N GLU A 99 -46.95 -32.37 27.51
CA GLU A 99 -46.58 -32.40 26.09
C GLU A 99 -46.28 -31.00 25.54
N LYS A 100 -47.09 -29.99 25.89
CA LYS A 100 -46.80 -28.59 25.53
C LYS A 100 -45.46 -28.11 26.11
N ARG A 101 -45.13 -28.50 27.35
CA ARG A 101 -43.82 -28.20 27.98
C ARG A 101 -42.67 -28.93 27.29
N ARG A 102 -42.88 -30.21 26.91
CA ARG A 102 -41.89 -31.03 26.20
C ARG A 102 -41.56 -30.43 24.82
N ALA A 103 -42.57 -30.03 24.06
CA ALA A 103 -42.39 -29.38 22.77
C ALA A 103 -41.59 -28.06 22.88
N ALA A 104 -41.92 -27.21 23.86
CA ALA A 104 -41.19 -25.96 24.10
C ALA A 104 -39.72 -26.18 24.51
N LEU A 105 -39.44 -27.24 25.30
CA LEU A 105 -38.07 -27.61 25.67
C LEU A 105 -37.28 -28.16 24.49
N ILE A 106 -37.91 -28.92 23.58
CA ILE A 106 -37.26 -29.40 22.34
C ILE A 106 -36.91 -28.21 21.45
N GLN A 107 -37.82 -27.26 21.24
CA GLN A 107 -37.55 -26.03 20.48
C GLN A 107 -36.40 -25.22 21.07
N LEU A 108 -36.35 -25.05 22.41
CA LEU A 108 -35.24 -24.39 23.08
C LEU A 108 -33.91 -25.17 22.91
N GLN A 109 -33.96 -26.50 22.98
CA GLN A 109 -32.79 -27.35 22.72
C GLN A 109 -32.28 -27.19 21.28
N GLU A 110 -33.17 -27.12 20.29
CA GLU A 110 -32.82 -26.88 18.88
C GLU A 110 -32.12 -25.51 18.71
N GLN A 111 -32.64 -24.44 19.31
CA GLN A 111 -31.98 -23.12 19.27
C GLN A 111 -30.63 -23.12 19.99
N LEU A 112 -30.47 -23.93 21.05
CA LEU A 112 -29.18 -24.06 21.74
C LEU A 112 -28.17 -24.90 20.95
N HIS A 113 -28.62 -25.78 20.05
CA HIS A 113 -27.74 -26.60 19.20
C HIS A 113 -27.19 -25.83 17.98
N SER A 114 -27.80 -24.73 17.55
CA SER A 114 -27.26 -23.87 16.47
C SER A 114 -26.28 -22.81 16.98
N LEU A 115 -26.28 -22.49 18.28
CA LEU A 115 -25.35 -21.52 18.87
C LEU A 115 -23.85 -21.84 18.62
N PRO A 116 -23.37 -23.10 18.70
CA PRO A 116 -22.00 -23.46 18.35
C PRO A 116 -21.65 -23.27 16.87
N ASP A 117 -22.63 -23.32 15.96
CA ASP A 117 -22.42 -23.01 14.55
C ASP A 117 -22.24 -21.50 14.34
N PHE A 118 -23.09 -20.70 14.99
CA PHE A 118 -22.98 -19.23 14.99
C PHE A 118 -21.67 -18.73 15.62
N VAL A 119 -21.20 -19.36 16.70
CA VAL A 119 -19.86 -19.07 17.28
C VAL A 119 -18.76 -19.36 16.26
N ARG A 120 -18.83 -20.49 15.53
CA ARG A 120 -17.84 -20.82 14.49
C ARG A 120 -17.87 -19.85 13.31
N GLU A 121 -19.05 -19.32 12.95
CA GLU A 121 -19.17 -18.26 11.95
C GLU A 121 -18.54 -16.95 12.43
N PHE A 122 -18.72 -16.59 13.71
CA PHE A 122 -18.07 -15.44 14.33
C PHE A 122 -16.54 -15.60 14.39
N ASP A 123 -16.04 -16.76 14.80
CA ASP A 123 -14.60 -17.08 14.79
C ASP A 123 -14.02 -16.98 13.36
N ALA A 124 -14.76 -17.46 12.36
CA ALA A 124 -14.37 -17.37 10.95
C ALA A 124 -14.46 -15.95 10.36
N ILE A 125 -15.25 -15.05 10.95
CA ILE A 125 -15.23 -13.61 10.64
C ILE A 125 -14.03 -12.94 11.30
N THR A 126 -13.79 -13.23 12.58
CA THR A 126 -12.62 -12.73 13.34
C THR A 126 -11.30 -13.11 12.67
N ALA A 127 -11.17 -14.35 12.20
CA ALA A 127 -9.99 -14.81 11.46
C ALA A 127 -9.80 -14.11 10.10
N LYS A 128 -10.88 -13.70 9.42
CA LYS A 128 -10.80 -12.91 8.17
C LYS A 128 -10.40 -11.46 8.43
N ILE A 129 -10.88 -10.88 9.53
CA ILE A 129 -10.47 -9.52 9.96
C ILE A 129 -8.96 -9.52 10.24
N ALA A 130 -8.47 -10.46 11.05
CA ALA A 130 -7.04 -10.59 11.34
C ALA A 130 -6.16 -10.87 10.10
N HIS A 131 -6.69 -11.54 9.07
CA HIS A 131 -6.00 -11.69 7.78
C HIS A 131 -5.89 -10.34 7.04
N LEU A 132 -7.00 -9.61 6.93
CA LEU A 132 -7.04 -8.30 6.26
C LEU A 132 -6.16 -7.27 6.98
N GLU A 133 -6.12 -7.28 8.31
CA GLU A 133 -5.20 -6.46 9.11
C GLU A 133 -3.73 -6.74 8.72
N GLY A 134 -3.36 -8.01 8.51
CA GLY A 134 -2.04 -8.39 7.99
C GLY A 134 -1.79 -7.98 6.54
N ASP A 135 -2.79 -8.08 5.66
CA ASP A 135 -2.71 -7.62 4.27
C ASP A 135 -2.49 -6.09 4.19
N PHE A 136 -3.11 -5.32 5.09
CA PHE A 136 -2.94 -3.87 5.20
C PHE A 136 -1.55 -3.49 5.74
N GLU A 137 -1.05 -4.13 6.80
CA GLU A 137 0.32 -3.92 7.29
C GLU A 137 1.37 -4.21 6.19
N GLU A 138 1.19 -5.28 5.39
CA GLU A 138 2.09 -5.54 4.26
C GLU A 138 1.98 -4.44 3.19
N MET A 139 0.77 -3.97 2.86
CA MET A 139 0.55 -2.86 1.93
C MET A 139 1.21 -1.56 2.40
N GLU A 140 1.09 -1.21 3.68
CA GLU A 140 1.72 -0.03 4.27
C GLU A 140 3.26 -0.13 4.21
N SER A 141 3.83 -1.30 4.55
CA SER A 141 5.27 -1.53 4.42
C SER A 141 5.79 -1.36 2.97
N ARG A 142 4.99 -1.78 1.98
CA ARG A 142 5.27 -1.62 0.55
C ARG A 142 5.16 -0.17 0.09
N LEU A 143 4.24 0.62 0.66
CA LEU A 143 4.10 2.05 0.38
C LEU A 143 5.28 2.86 0.94
N VAL A 144 5.72 2.59 2.18
CA VAL A 144 6.92 3.22 2.77
C VAL A 144 8.18 2.88 1.96
N TYR A 145 8.29 1.65 1.44
CA TYR A 145 9.37 1.29 0.53
C TYR A 145 9.28 2.04 -0.82
N LEU A 146 8.09 2.25 -1.38
CA LEU A 146 7.90 3.03 -2.60
C LEU A 146 8.27 4.51 -2.41
N GLU A 147 7.85 5.13 -1.30
CA GLU A 147 8.27 6.49 -0.92
C GLU A 147 9.81 6.60 -0.83
N THR A 148 10.44 5.61 -0.17
CA THR A 148 11.90 5.50 -0.06
C THR A 148 12.59 5.41 -1.44
N LEU A 149 11.97 4.76 -2.43
CA LEU A 149 12.48 4.72 -3.82
C LEU A 149 12.25 6.05 -4.56
N CYS A 150 11.11 6.72 -4.37
CA CYS A 150 10.84 8.04 -4.95
C CYS A 150 11.90 9.06 -4.50
N CYS A 151 12.18 9.15 -3.19
CA CYS A 151 13.21 10.05 -2.67
C CYS A 151 14.62 9.76 -3.24
N GLN A 152 14.93 8.49 -3.55
CA GLN A 152 16.20 8.13 -4.22
C GLN A 152 16.23 8.58 -5.69
N CYS A 153 15.12 8.44 -6.42
CA CYS A 153 14.99 8.94 -7.79
C CYS A 153 15.14 10.47 -7.85
N ASP A 154 14.53 11.20 -6.93
CA ASP A 154 14.63 12.66 -6.85
C ASP A 154 16.06 13.11 -6.51
N GLN A 155 16.68 12.49 -5.50
CA GLN A 155 18.07 12.74 -5.12
C GLN A 155 19.04 12.47 -6.29
N GLN A 156 18.85 11.37 -7.03
CA GLN A 156 19.68 11.03 -8.18
C GLN A 156 19.42 11.97 -9.38
N THR A 157 18.21 12.52 -9.51
CA THR A 157 17.86 13.54 -10.50
C THR A 157 18.56 14.87 -10.20
N VAL A 158 18.48 15.39 -8.97
CA VAL A 158 19.20 16.61 -8.54
C VAL A 158 20.71 16.47 -8.70
N LYS A 159 21.27 15.31 -8.32
CA LYS A 159 22.68 14.96 -8.52
C LYS A 159 23.09 15.00 -10.00
N ASN A 160 22.25 14.47 -10.89
CA ASN A 160 22.48 14.53 -12.34
C ASN A 160 22.40 15.97 -12.88
N GLN A 161 21.45 16.78 -12.41
CA GLN A 161 21.33 18.18 -12.78
C GLN A 161 22.60 18.98 -12.43
N HIS A 162 23.11 18.84 -11.20
CA HIS A 162 24.36 19.49 -10.79
C HIS A 162 25.59 18.98 -11.56
N MET A 163 25.65 17.68 -11.87
CA MET A 163 26.72 17.12 -12.70
C MET A 163 26.71 17.74 -14.11
N ASN A 164 25.54 17.86 -14.73
CA ASN A 164 25.36 18.46 -16.05
C ASN A 164 25.68 19.97 -16.04
N GLN A 165 25.24 20.71 -15.02
CA GLN A 165 25.61 22.12 -14.81
C GLN A 165 27.13 22.30 -14.73
N LEU A 166 27.81 21.44 -13.98
CA LEU A 166 29.27 21.47 -13.84
C LEU A 166 29.98 21.10 -15.15
N GLU A 167 29.45 20.18 -15.95
CA GLU A 167 29.99 19.88 -17.27
C GLU A 167 29.81 21.04 -18.25
N ILE A 168 28.63 21.67 -18.29
CA ILE A 168 28.36 22.86 -19.10
C ILE A 168 29.32 24.00 -18.72
N TYR A 169 29.53 24.25 -17.42
CA TYR A 169 30.49 25.23 -16.93
C TYR A 169 31.93 24.90 -17.38
N LYS A 170 32.37 23.65 -17.21
CA LYS A 170 33.69 23.18 -17.68
C LYS A 170 33.85 23.32 -19.20
N LYS A 171 32.80 23.04 -19.98
CA LYS A 171 32.77 23.19 -21.45
C LYS A 171 32.85 24.66 -21.86
N LYS A 172 32.15 25.55 -21.16
CA LYS A 172 32.26 27.01 -21.35
C LYS A 172 33.68 27.51 -21.05
N LYS A 173 34.27 27.11 -19.90
CA LYS A 173 35.62 27.51 -19.51
C LYS A 173 36.71 27.01 -20.47
N ARG A 174 36.57 25.83 -21.06
CA ARG A 174 37.47 25.38 -22.15
C ARG A 174 37.39 26.31 -23.37
N LYS A 175 36.19 26.65 -23.83
CA LYS A 175 35.99 27.59 -24.95
C LYS A 175 36.51 29.00 -24.68
N GLU A 176 36.37 29.49 -23.45
CA GLU A 176 36.92 30.80 -23.05
C GLU A 176 38.45 30.82 -23.12
N VAL A 177 39.14 29.73 -22.74
CA VAL A 177 40.60 29.60 -22.87
C VAL A 177 41.03 29.46 -24.34
N GLU A 178 40.34 28.59 -25.09
CA GLU A 178 40.58 28.36 -26.53
C GLU A 178 40.46 29.66 -27.36
N LEU A 179 39.46 30.49 -27.05
CA LEU A 179 39.27 31.79 -27.70
C LEU A 179 40.38 32.79 -27.33
N LEU A 180 40.75 32.88 -26.04
CA LEU A 180 41.85 33.74 -25.60
C LEU A 180 43.21 33.31 -26.18
N GLU A 181 43.42 32.02 -26.38
CA GLU A 181 44.61 31.48 -27.06
C GLU A 181 44.63 31.88 -28.54
N VAL A 182 43.50 31.79 -29.26
CA VAL A 182 43.39 32.25 -30.65
C VAL A 182 43.61 33.77 -30.76
N ASP A 183 42.96 34.56 -29.92
CA ASP A 183 43.09 36.03 -29.93
C ASP A 183 44.54 36.47 -29.64
N LEU A 184 45.20 35.85 -28.66
CA LEU A 184 46.61 36.15 -28.32
C LEU A 184 47.56 35.75 -29.46
N ASN A 185 47.31 34.62 -30.13
CA ASN A 185 48.10 34.19 -31.30
C ASN A 185 47.91 35.14 -32.50
N LEU A 186 46.69 35.63 -32.74
CA LEU A 186 46.40 36.63 -33.77
C LEU A 186 47.08 37.97 -33.46
N GLU A 187 47.01 38.44 -32.22
CA GLU A 187 47.66 39.68 -31.78
C GLU A 187 49.19 39.58 -31.89
N HIS A 188 49.77 38.43 -31.52
CA HIS A 188 51.20 38.16 -31.68
C HIS A 188 51.62 38.17 -33.16
N ALA A 189 50.87 37.47 -34.03
CA ALA A 189 51.13 37.45 -35.47
C ALA A 189 51.02 38.85 -36.11
N GLN A 190 50.06 39.67 -35.67
CA GLN A 190 49.96 41.07 -36.09
C GLN A 190 51.19 41.87 -35.65
N ARG A 191 51.58 41.81 -34.37
CA ARG A 191 52.76 42.53 -33.85
C ARG A 191 54.05 42.13 -34.58
N VAL A 192 54.22 40.84 -34.89
CA VAL A 192 55.37 40.35 -35.70
C VAL A 192 55.34 40.94 -37.11
N ALA A 193 54.20 40.91 -37.81
CA ALA A 193 54.07 41.48 -39.14
C ALA A 193 54.23 43.01 -39.20
N GLU A 194 53.89 43.72 -38.12
CA GLU A 194 54.15 45.16 -37.97
C GLU A 194 55.64 45.46 -37.76
N LEU A 195 56.33 44.70 -36.91
CA LEU A 195 57.78 44.82 -36.70
C LEU A 195 58.56 44.50 -37.98
N GLU A 196 58.18 43.44 -38.71
CA GLU A 196 58.81 43.09 -39.98
C GLU A 196 58.61 44.21 -41.02
N ARG A 197 57.40 44.74 -41.16
CA ARG A 197 57.10 45.85 -42.08
C ARG A 197 57.91 47.11 -41.75
N ALA A 198 58.07 47.43 -40.47
CA ALA A 198 58.90 48.55 -40.02
C ALA A 198 60.39 48.32 -40.30
N MET A 199 60.90 47.09 -40.14
CA MET A 199 62.27 46.72 -40.52
C MET A 199 62.49 46.81 -42.04
N GLN A 200 61.57 46.25 -42.84
CA GLN A 200 61.60 46.35 -44.31
C GLN A 200 61.50 47.80 -44.80
N GLN A 201 60.78 48.68 -44.08
CA GLN A 201 60.73 50.11 -44.40
C GLN A 201 62.07 50.79 -44.14
N LYS A 202 62.68 50.60 -42.95
CA LYS A 202 64.01 51.16 -42.64
C LYS A 202 65.09 50.72 -43.63
N LEU A 203 65.04 49.47 -44.09
CA LEU A 203 65.95 48.95 -45.12
C LEU A 203 65.75 49.65 -46.47
N ARG A 204 64.50 49.84 -46.91
CA ARG A 204 64.17 50.56 -48.17
C ARG A 204 64.52 52.05 -48.09
N GLU A 205 64.29 52.70 -46.96
CA GLU A 205 64.68 54.10 -46.73
C GLU A 205 66.22 54.25 -46.82
N ARG A 206 66.97 53.36 -46.17
CA ARG A 206 68.43 53.33 -46.27
C ARG A 206 68.93 53.04 -47.68
N GLN A 207 68.30 52.11 -48.40
CA GLN A 207 68.61 51.86 -49.81
C GLN A 207 68.38 53.10 -50.67
N LYS A 208 67.25 53.78 -50.49
CA LYS A 208 66.89 55.01 -51.21
C LYS A 208 67.89 56.13 -50.94
N VAL A 209 68.40 56.29 -49.72
CA VAL A 209 69.46 57.27 -49.41
C VAL A 209 70.76 56.96 -50.18
N TYR A 210 71.16 55.69 -50.31
CA TYR A 210 72.32 55.32 -51.13
C TYR A 210 72.08 55.53 -52.63
N GLU A 211 70.88 55.25 -53.12
CA GLU A 211 70.48 55.50 -54.52
C GLU A 211 70.43 57.01 -54.83
N GLU A 212 69.94 57.83 -53.91
CA GLU A 212 69.94 59.29 -54.04
C GLU A 212 71.35 59.87 -54.03
N ALA A 213 72.26 59.36 -53.19
CA ALA A 213 73.67 59.76 -53.20
C ALA A 213 74.36 59.36 -54.53
N PHE A 214 74.18 58.11 -54.99
CA PHE A 214 74.76 57.65 -56.25
C PHE A 214 74.25 58.42 -57.48
N ASN A 215 72.99 58.84 -57.49
CA ASN A 215 72.45 59.70 -58.54
C ASN A 215 73.06 61.13 -58.48
N GLN A 216 73.31 61.67 -57.29
CA GLN A 216 74.04 62.94 -57.12
C GLN A 216 75.48 62.85 -57.64
N ASP A 217 76.21 61.77 -57.33
CA ASP A 217 77.56 61.51 -57.84
C ASP A 217 77.58 61.51 -59.40
N ILE A 218 76.58 60.87 -60.03
CA ILE A 218 76.44 60.85 -61.48
C ILE A 218 76.11 62.25 -62.04
N GLU A 219 75.19 62.98 -61.41
CA GLU A 219 74.79 64.32 -61.87
C GLU A 219 75.95 65.33 -61.72
N GLU A 220 76.74 65.25 -60.65
CA GLU A 220 77.98 66.02 -60.48
C GLU A 220 79.02 65.65 -61.54
N TYR A 221 79.26 64.35 -61.78
CA TYR A 221 80.21 63.89 -62.81
C TYR A 221 79.82 64.38 -64.21
N LEU A 222 78.54 64.31 -64.57
CA LEU A 222 78.03 64.79 -65.86
C LEU A 222 78.11 66.32 -65.98
N SER A 223 77.99 67.05 -64.87
CA SER A 223 78.06 68.52 -64.82
C SER A 223 79.49 69.06 -64.81
N THR A 224 80.42 68.34 -64.19
CA THR A 224 81.74 68.87 -63.79
C THR A 224 82.92 68.11 -64.42
N GLY A 225 82.70 66.92 -64.97
CA GLY A 225 83.69 66.10 -65.67
C GLY A 225 84.61 65.25 -64.77
N HIS A 226 84.52 65.40 -63.45
CA HIS A 226 85.24 64.60 -62.45
C HIS A 226 84.34 64.33 -61.25
N LEU A 227 84.47 63.14 -60.65
CA LEU A 227 83.85 62.78 -59.38
C LEU A 227 84.67 63.34 -58.21
N GLN A 228 84.07 64.09 -57.31
CA GLN A 228 84.67 64.38 -56.01
C GLN A 228 84.67 63.09 -55.17
N HIS A 229 85.78 62.34 -55.19
CA HIS A 229 86.01 61.34 -54.16
C HIS A 229 86.06 62.05 -52.82
N ALA A 230 85.18 61.66 -51.90
CA ALA A 230 85.20 62.20 -50.55
C ALA A 230 86.56 61.95 -49.90
N ASP A 231 87.32 63.02 -49.64
CA ASP A 231 88.47 62.96 -48.75
C ASP A 231 88.03 62.38 -47.40
N PRO A 232 88.87 61.58 -46.71
CA PRO A 232 88.52 60.93 -45.45
C PRO A 232 88.42 61.95 -44.29
N ALA A 233 87.30 62.68 -44.28
CA ALA A 233 87.01 63.81 -43.41
C ALA A 233 86.66 63.36 -41.98
N GLY A 234 87.70 63.04 -41.22
CA GLY A 234 87.60 62.63 -39.82
C GLY A 234 87.79 61.12 -39.67
N ALA A 235 88.92 60.75 -39.05
CA ALA A 235 89.13 59.38 -38.64
C ALA A 235 88.28 59.06 -37.41
N ASP A 236 87.55 57.94 -37.48
CA ASP A 236 87.73 56.94 -36.44
C ASP A 236 87.85 55.55 -37.08
N ALA A 237 89.10 55.12 -37.26
CA ALA A 237 89.43 53.77 -37.68
C ALA A 237 89.36 52.82 -36.48
N CYS A 238 88.22 52.79 -35.79
CA CYS A 238 87.96 51.93 -34.65
C CYS A 238 88.17 50.47 -35.06
N VAL A 239 89.22 49.86 -34.50
CA VAL A 239 89.58 48.47 -34.77
C VAL A 239 88.48 47.57 -34.17
N LEU A 240 87.89 46.71 -35.00
CA LEU A 240 86.73 45.87 -34.64
C LEU A 240 87.00 44.90 -33.46
N ASP A 241 88.26 44.70 -33.11
CA ASP A 241 88.78 43.94 -31.97
C ASP A 241 88.39 44.51 -30.58
N GLN A 242 87.63 45.62 -30.53
CA GLN A 242 87.25 46.32 -29.29
C GLN A 242 85.74 46.57 -29.14
N MET A 243 84.92 45.60 -29.55
CA MET A 243 83.48 45.53 -29.28
C MET A 243 83.21 45.38 -27.77
N THR A 244 83.18 46.49 -27.03
CA THR A 244 82.79 46.53 -25.62
C THR A 244 81.28 46.74 -25.46
N VAL A 245 80.67 46.10 -24.46
CA VAL A 245 79.26 46.37 -24.09
C VAL A 245 79.21 47.72 -23.39
N THR A 246 78.91 48.78 -24.13
CA THR A 246 78.96 50.17 -23.65
C THR A 246 77.76 50.58 -22.78
N ASN A 247 76.67 49.82 -22.84
CA ASN A 247 75.46 50.03 -22.06
C ASN A 247 75.44 49.08 -20.85
N VAL A 248 75.51 49.65 -19.64
CA VAL A 248 75.50 48.87 -18.38
C VAL A 248 74.25 48.00 -18.25
N SER A 249 73.10 48.47 -18.77
CA SER A 249 71.84 47.72 -18.74
C SER A 249 71.86 46.46 -19.63
N ASP A 250 72.68 46.44 -20.69
CA ASP A 250 72.80 45.27 -21.57
C ASP A 250 73.76 44.24 -20.96
N GLN A 251 74.77 44.69 -20.21
CA GLN A 251 75.64 43.81 -19.41
C GLN A 251 74.86 43.15 -18.27
N GLU A 252 74.06 43.93 -17.53
CA GLU A 252 73.20 43.42 -16.44
C GLU A 252 72.19 42.38 -16.97
N ALA A 253 71.57 42.63 -18.13
CA ALA A 253 70.66 41.67 -18.77
C ALA A 253 71.35 40.39 -19.28
N LEU A 254 72.62 40.48 -19.72
CA LEU A 254 73.43 39.31 -20.09
C LEU A 254 73.81 38.49 -18.85
N ASP A 255 74.19 39.15 -17.76
CA ASP A 255 74.51 38.47 -16.50
C ASP A 255 73.26 37.79 -15.91
N ASP A 256 72.08 38.42 -15.91
CA ASP A 256 70.82 37.77 -15.51
C ASP A 256 70.47 36.55 -16.38
N PHE A 257 70.66 36.64 -17.71
CA PHE A 257 70.41 35.52 -18.63
C PHE A 257 71.36 34.33 -18.40
N LEU A 258 72.64 34.59 -18.11
CA LEU A 258 73.63 33.55 -17.86
C LEU A 258 73.47 32.94 -16.46
N ASN A 259 73.23 33.76 -15.43
CA ASN A 259 73.09 33.32 -14.05
C ASN A 259 71.79 32.53 -13.81
N SER A 260 70.68 32.92 -14.44
CA SER A 260 69.38 32.22 -14.33
C SER A 260 69.37 30.78 -14.90
N THR A 261 70.43 30.39 -15.63
CA THR A 261 70.65 29.02 -16.12
C THR A 261 71.48 28.15 -15.15
N SER A 262 72.18 28.72 -14.16
CA SER A 262 73.20 27.99 -13.40
C SER A 262 72.76 27.38 -12.06
N ASP A 263 71.65 27.83 -11.46
CA ASP A 263 71.22 27.38 -10.12
C ASP A 263 70.36 26.11 -10.15
N THR A 264 71.01 24.97 -10.39
CA THR A 264 70.37 23.65 -10.36
C THR A 264 70.15 23.11 -8.95
N SER A 265 69.12 23.60 -8.25
CA SER A 265 68.63 23.01 -6.99
C SER A 265 67.19 22.50 -7.11
N ALA A 266 67.06 21.25 -7.56
CA ALA A 266 65.89 20.38 -7.42
C ALA A 266 64.52 20.84 -7.97
N GLY A 267 64.31 20.62 -9.27
CA GLY A 267 63.17 19.78 -9.68
C GLY A 267 61.95 20.45 -10.33
N THR A 268 62.07 20.80 -11.62
CA THR A 268 60.94 20.84 -12.56
C THR A 268 61.23 19.92 -13.74
N SER A 269 60.22 19.19 -14.24
CA SER A 269 60.40 18.09 -15.21
C SER A 269 59.45 18.22 -16.41
N LEU A 270 59.77 19.18 -17.28
CA LEU A 270 59.25 19.36 -18.64
C LEU A 270 60.40 19.98 -19.46
N THR A 271 60.65 19.70 -20.73
CA THR A 271 60.10 18.69 -21.66
C THR A 271 61.08 18.54 -22.83
N SER A 272 61.17 17.38 -23.48
CA SER A 272 61.81 17.24 -24.80
C SER A 272 61.28 16.02 -25.54
N GLY A 273 61.14 16.17 -26.86
CA GLY A 273 60.48 15.22 -27.75
C GLY A 273 61.34 14.01 -28.16
N PRO A 274 60.81 13.15 -29.05
CA PRO A 274 61.41 11.87 -29.40
C PRO A 274 62.54 12.02 -30.41
N ASP A 275 63.51 11.11 -30.34
CA ASP A 275 64.44 10.84 -31.44
C ASP A 275 64.42 9.35 -31.80
N LEU A 276 64.72 9.04 -33.06
CA LEU A 276 64.44 7.74 -33.68
C LEU A 276 65.68 6.85 -33.83
N ARG A 277 65.45 5.54 -33.85
CA ARG A 277 66.38 4.44 -34.22
C ARG A 277 67.50 4.12 -33.20
N SER A 278 67.32 3.02 -32.49
CA SER A 278 68.43 2.07 -32.29
C SER A 278 67.95 0.62 -32.41
N SER A 279 68.56 -0.08 -33.37
CA SER A 279 68.74 -1.53 -33.60
C SER A 279 67.78 -2.60 -33.05
N CYS A 280 67.44 -3.53 -33.95
CA CYS A 280 66.64 -4.73 -33.73
C CYS A 280 67.37 -5.87 -32.98
N SER A 281 66.60 -6.68 -32.24
CA SER A 281 66.57 -8.17 -32.27
C SER A 281 65.24 -8.61 -31.62
N GLU A 282 64.40 -9.43 -32.26
CA GLU A 282 64.44 -10.91 -32.30
C GLU A 282 64.34 -11.61 -30.91
N SER A 283 63.53 -12.67 -30.70
CA SER A 283 62.78 -13.51 -31.65
C SER A 283 61.62 -14.32 -31.00
N LEU A 284 60.93 -15.15 -31.80
CA LEU A 284 59.99 -16.25 -31.48
C LEU A 284 58.58 -15.96 -30.91
N ASN A 285 57.55 -16.26 -31.73
CA ASN A 285 56.61 -17.40 -31.64
C ASN A 285 55.86 -17.69 -30.30
N GLN A 286 54.58 -18.14 -30.26
CA GLN A 286 53.66 -18.60 -31.32
C GLN A 286 52.18 -18.68 -30.87
N ASP A 287 51.30 -19.04 -31.81
CA ASP A 287 49.98 -19.73 -31.67
C ASP A 287 48.76 -19.03 -31.03
N SER A 288 47.87 -18.55 -31.89
CA SER A 288 46.39 -18.66 -31.76
C SER A 288 45.96 -20.03 -32.36
N PRO A 289 44.82 -20.67 -31.99
CA PRO A 289 43.46 -20.12 -32.18
C PRO A 289 42.45 -20.52 -31.05
N THR A 290 41.20 -20.02 -31.03
CA THR A 290 40.06 -20.60 -31.77
C THR A 290 38.83 -19.67 -31.68
N SER A 291 38.02 -19.63 -32.74
CA SER A 291 36.81 -18.79 -32.84
C SER A 291 35.57 -19.42 -32.17
N ARG A 292 34.53 -18.61 -31.95
CA ARG A 292 33.23 -18.84 -32.62
C ARG A 292 32.32 -17.61 -32.57
N ASP A 293 31.77 -17.25 -33.72
CA ASP A 293 30.76 -16.20 -33.91
C ASP A 293 29.36 -16.64 -33.44
N GLN A 294 28.48 -15.69 -33.11
CA GLN A 294 27.45 -15.31 -34.08
C GLN A 294 26.74 -13.98 -33.75
N SER A 295 26.61 -13.16 -34.80
CA SER A 295 25.94 -11.86 -34.83
C SER A 295 24.41 -11.98 -34.87
N LYS A 296 23.71 -10.84 -34.67
CA LYS A 296 22.66 -10.37 -35.61
C LYS A 296 22.33 -8.89 -35.43
N GLU A 297 21.84 -8.29 -36.50
CA GLU A 297 21.63 -6.84 -36.68
C GLU A 297 20.14 -6.47 -36.82
N ALA A 298 19.83 -5.22 -36.50
CA ALA A 298 18.72 -4.37 -36.95
C ALA A 298 19.07 -2.95 -36.43
N VAL A 299 19.28 -1.85 -37.18
CA VAL A 299 18.92 -1.42 -38.55
C VAL A 299 17.42 -1.47 -38.84
N TRP A 300 16.74 -0.41 -39.29
CA TRP A 300 17.16 0.93 -39.76
C TRP A 300 16.63 2.03 -38.78
N GLU A 301 16.58 3.35 -38.99
CA GLU A 301 16.71 4.24 -40.18
C GLU A 301 17.09 5.68 -39.73
N GLN A 302 17.37 6.61 -40.65
CA GLN A 302 17.66 8.04 -40.38
C GLN A 302 16.84 8.95 -41.32
N GLU A 303 16.30 10.07 -40.81
CA GLU A 303 15.88 11.21 -41.64
C GLU A 303 16.44 12.53 -41.10
N GLU A 304 16.84 13.41 -42.02
CA GLU A 304 17.41 14.74 -41.79
C GLU A 304 16.63 15.73 -42.66
N VAL A 305 16.09 16.81 -42.08
CA VAL A 305 15.51 17.92 -42.84
C VAL A 305 15.91 19.25 -42.21
N THR A 306 16.53 20.10 -43.01
CA THR A 306 16.99 21.44 -42.66
C THR A 306 15.88 22.49 -42.77
N SER A 307 15.82 23.44 -41.84
CA SER A 307 15.38 24.82 -42.08
C SER A 307 15.81 25.74 -40.91
N GLU A 308 15.92 27.03 -41.19
CA GLU A 308 16.56 28.03 -40.32
C GLU A 308 15.54 28.93 -39.59
N GLU A 309 16.05 29.77 -38.68
CA GLU A 309 15.50 31.09 -38.30
C GLU A 309 14.07 31.19 -37.73
N SER A 310 13.93 31.51 -36.43
CA SER A 310 13.44 32.83 -36.00
C SER A 310 13.56 33.10 -34.48
N ASP A 311 13.27 34.35 -34.14
CA ASP A 311 13.64 35.21 -33.00
C ASP A 311 13.32 34.82 -31.52
N ALA A 312 14.17 35.40 -30.66
CA ALA A 312 13.89 36.18 -29.44
C ALA A 312 13.07 35.69 -28.20
N GLN A 313 13.62 36.07 -27.03
CA GLN A 313 12.93 36.40 -25.76
C GLN A 313 12.25 35.24 -24.98
N LEU A 314 12.04 35.32 -23.66
CA LEU A 314 12.41 36.33 -22.65
C LEU A 314 12.88 35.62 -21.35
N VAL A 315 13.76 36.23 -20.55
CA VAL A 315 14.09 35.72 -19.20
C VAL A 315 13.00 36.17 -18.23
N GLN A 316 12.33 35.23 -17.57
CA GLN A 316 11.46 35.51 -16.41
C GLN A 316 11.98 34.79 -15.17
N SER A 317 11.91 35.49 -14.04
CA SER A 317 12.33 35.01 -12.72
C SER A 317 11.13 34.57 -11.90
N ASP A 318 11.32 33.49 -11.15
CA ASP A 318 11.04 33.39 -9.71
C ASP A 318 9.99 34.37 -9.12
N GLU A 319 8.73 33.91 -9.06
CA GLU A 319 7.95 33.91 -7.80
C GLU A 319 6.87 32.80 -7.85
N GLU A 320 6.75 31.97 -6.81
CA GLU A 320 5.54 31.21 -6.51
C GLU A 320 5.23 31.31 -5.00
N ASP A 321 4.04 31.82 -4.70
CA ASP A 321 3.59 32.17 -3.35
C ASP A 321 3.06 30.92 -2.61
N VAL A 322 3.84 30.39 -1.66
CA VAL A 322 3.47 29.16 -0.94
C VAL A 322 2.36 29.45 0.08
N GLN A 323 1.13 29.05 -0.25
CA GLN A 323 -0.01 29.14 0.66
C GLN A 323 0.19 28.28 1.91
N LEU A 324 0.56 28.93 3.02
CA LEU A 324 0.67 28.31 4.35
C LEU A 324 -0.72 28.20 5.00
N ASP A 325 -1.35 27.04 4.85
CA ASP A 325 -2.67 26.75 5.42
C ASP A 325 -2.59 26.43 6.93
N THR A 326 -2.19 27.42 7.74
CA THR A 326 -2.07 27.30 9.21
C THR A 326 -3.45 27.44 9.88
N SER A 327 -4.18 26.33 10.00
CA SER A 327 -5.49 26.28 10.66
C SER A 327 -5.55 25.28 11.83
N LEU A 328 -4.78 25.55 12.89
CA LEU A 328 -4.84 24.80 14.16
C LEU A 328 -4.85 25.73 15.38
N ILE A 329 -5.70 25.40 16.36
CA ILE A 329 -5.91 26.04 17.69
C ILE A 329 -6.62 27.41 17.67
N GLY A 330 -7.76 27.47 18.39
CA GLY A 330 -8.59 28.67 18.56
C GLY A 330 -9.60 28.57 19.72
N LEU A 331 -9.24 27.91 20.82
CA LEU A 331 -10.14 27.67 21.98
C LEU A 331 -10.10 28.82 23.00
N ARG A 332 -11.13 29.69 23.02
CA ARG A 332 -11.57 30.48 24.19
C ARG A 332 -13.00 31.01 23.98
N ASP A 333 -14.03 30.43 24.60
CA ASP A 333 -14.54 30.74 25.95
C ASP A 333 -15.09 32.18 26.12
N VAL A 334 -16.43 32.27 26.21
CA VAL A 334 -17.19 33.34 26.86
C VAL A 334 -18.36 32.69 27.61
N CYS A 335 -18.45 32.94 28.92
CA CYS A 335 -19.52 32.47 29.79
C CYS A 335 -20.81 33.32 29.72
N ALA A 336 -21.85 32.89 30.47
CA ALA A 336 -23.17 33.52 30.72
C ALA A 336 -24.31 33.08 29.77
N ALA A 337 -25.53 32.77 30.23
CA ALA A 337 -26.01 32.60 31.62
C ALA A 337 -27.32 31.78 31.73
N GLY A 338 -27.53 31.16 32.90
CA GLY A 338 -28.81 30.53 33.32
C GLY A 338 -29.01 29.08 32.84
N GLY A 339 -29.44 28.11 33.66
CA GLY A 339 -29.73 28.10 35.11
C GLY A 339 -31.08 27.46 35.44
N SER A 340 -31.13 26.58 36.46
CA SER A 340 -32.32 25.78 36.90
C SER A 340 -32.84 24.78 35.84
N GLU A 341 -33.60 23.69 36.09
CA GLU A 341 -34.05 22.85 37.23
C GLU A 341 -34.72 21.59 36.58
N ASP A 342 -34.82 20.36 37.10
CA ASP A 342 -34.30 19.61 38.27
C ASP A 342 -34.39 18.07 37.94
N SER A 343 -34.16 17.18 38.92
CA SER A 343 -34.54 15.75 39.10
C SER A 343 -35.59 15.16 38.12
N ASP A 344 -35.39 14.02 37.43
CA ASP A 344 -35.15 12.62 37.87
C ASP A 344 -36.45 11.73 37.93
N SER A 345 -36.26 10.43 37.64
CA SER A 345 -37.14 9.27 37.91
C SER A 345 -38.42 8.98 37.09
N ALA A 346 -38.40 7.78 36.49
CA ALA A 346 -39.43 6.72 36.51
C ALA A 346 -40.65 6.67 35.52
N GLU A 347 -40.63 5.59 34.71
CA GLU A 347 -41.69 4.56 34.59
C GLU A 347 -42.92 4.73 33.63
N ALA A 348 -43.45 3.56 33.21
CA ALA A 348 -44.72 3.24 32.53
C ALA A 348 -44.80 3.21 30.96
N PRO A 349 -45.61 2.29 30.37
CA PRO A 349 -45.63 1.98 28.92
C PRO A 349 -46.83 2.59 28.13
N PRO A 350 -46.82 2.53 26.78
CA PRO A 350 -47.91 3.06 25.95
C PRO A 350 -49.19 2.17 25.95
N PRO A 351 -50.40 2.76 25.90
CA PRO A 351 -51.66 2.02 25.86
C PRO A 351 -52.15 1.67 24.43
N HIS A 352 -52.87 0.56 24.32
CA HIS A 352 -53.71 0.26 23.15
C HIS A 352 -55.09 0.93 23.24
N SER A 353 -55.53 1.57 22.14
CA SER A 353 -56.93 1.62 21.68
C SER A 353 -56.87 2.00 20.19
N GLN A 354 -57.35 1.21 19.23
CA GLN A 354 -58.78 0.99 18.93
C GLN A 354 -59.59 2.29 18.87
N HIS A 355 -59.87 2.74 17.64
CA HIS A 355 -61.23 3.08 17.22
C HIS A 355 -61.41 2.78 15.72
#